data_AF-A0A952RP46-F1
#
_entry.id   AF-A0A952RP46-F1
#
_cell.length_a   1.000
_cell.length_b   1.000
_cell.length_c   1.000
_cell.angle_alpha   90.00
_cell.angle_beta   90.00
_cell.angle_gamma   90.00
#
_symmetry.space_group_name_H-M   'P 1'
#
loop_
_entity.id
_entity.type
_entity.pdbx_description
1 polymer ?
#
loop_
_entity_poly.entity_id
_entity_poly.type
_entity_poly.pdbx_seq_one_letter_code
_entity_poly.pdbx_strand_id
1 'polypeptide(L)'
;MRLALAGVGALFLAILFATCGACRRSPDQPPAAAGSASAQPSATTSGARLRVAASAAGVIDPMMWSHARKGDVESLQTLAVHEGASGLVEAAEVDASLRPIAIRAMAYAEGWAQTPYLARRAAEADDDEARLALDSVHELAARRRTNVDVEDVEELAEGCGLLIALGKDGDKPRWRRVHAIRALRMMPCPKPEDIPSDLDAK
;
A
#
# COMPACT_ATOMS: atom_id res chain seq x y z
N MET A 1 -3.31 -41.11 -27.73
CA MET A 1 -4.53 -41.35 -26.94
C MET A 1 -4.28 -42.48 -25.94
N ARG A 2 -4.14 -42.15 -24.66
CA ARG A 2 -4.18 -43.11 -23.54
C ARG A 2 -4.89 -42.40 -22.37
N LEU A 3 -6.07 -42.93 -22.02
CA LEU A 3 -6.89 -42.56 -20.85
C LEU A 3 -6.50 -43.44 -19.66
N ALA A 4 -6.46 -42.88 -18.45
CA ALA A 4 -6.72 -43.55 -17.17
C ALA A 4 -6.96 -42.47 -16.10
N LEU A 5 -8.21 -42.30 -15.63
CA LEU A 5 -8.74 -42.77 -14.32
C LEU A 5 -7.98 -42.20 -13.11
N ALA A 6 -8.54 -41.20 -12.43
CA ALA A 6 -9.51 -41.34 -11.31
C ALA A 6 -8.82 -41.65 -9.97
N GLY A 7 -8.89 -40.69 -9.04
CA GLY A 7 -8.41 -40.82 -7.67
C GLY A 7 -9.12 -39.83 -6.76
N VAL A 8 -10.25 -40.25 -6.22
CA VAL A 8 -11.02 -39.59 -5.15
C VAL A 8 -10.25 -39.75 -3.84
N GLY A 9 -10.16 -38.68 -3.04
CA GLY A 9 -9.58 -38.73 -1.70
C GLY A 9 -10.00 -37.53 -0.87
N ALA A 10 -11.21 -37.57 -0.31
CA ALA A 10 -11.65 -36.67 0.74
C ALA A 10 -11.07 -37.14 2.08
N LEU A 11 -10.52 -36.23 2.89
CA LEU A 11 -10.57 -36.38 4.34
C LEU A 11 -10.59 -35.01 5.04
N PHE A 12 -11.66 -34.82 5.78
CA PHE A 12 -11.89 -33.74 6.75
C PHE A 12 -10.86 -33.78 7.88
N LEU A 13 -10.40 -32.61 8.33
CA LEU A 13 -9.98 -32.43 9.72
C LEU A 13 -10.48 -31.07 10.22
N ALA A 14 -11.59 -31.10 10.95
CA ALA A 14 -12.07 -29.98 11.74
C ALA A 14 -11.33 -29.99 13.09
N ILE A 15 -10.74 -28.86 13.49
CA ILE A 15 -10.24 -28.65 14.84
C ILE A 15 -10.95 -27.42 15.42
N LEU A 16 -11.89 -27.71 16.32
CA LEU A 16 -12.51 -26.77 17.25
C LEU A 16 -11.57 -26.62 18.47
N PHE A 17 -11.10 -25.40 18.73
CA PHE A 17 -10.64 -25.02 20.07
C PHE A 17 -11.46 -23.83 20.55
N ALA A 18 -12.43 -24.13 21.40
CA ALA A 18 -13.11 -23.18 22.27
C ALA A 18 -12.28 -23.05 23.56
N THR A 19 -11.86 -21.83 23.90
CA THR A 19 -11.39 -21.52 25.25
C THR A 19 -12.06 -20.23 25.73
N CYS A 20 -13.05 -20.41 26.60
CA CYS A 20 -13.61 -19.37 27.46
C CYS A 20 -12.59 -19.05 28.56
N GLY A 21 -12.12 -17.79 28.61
CA GLY A 21 -11.23 -17.27 29.64
C GLY A 21 -11.96 -16.29 30.56
N ALA A 22 -12.33 -16.80 31.73
CA ALA A 22 -12.90 -16.19 32.93
C ALA A 22 -12.78 -14.67 33.16
N CYS A 23 -13.94 -14.08 33.50
CA CYS A 23 -14.07 -12.85 34.27
C CYS A 23 -13.50 -13.02 35.69
N ARG A 24 -12.58 -12.16 36.12
CA ARG A 24 -12.22 -11.98 37.55
C ARG A 24 -12.47 -10.53 37.97
N ARG A 25 -13.45 -10.35 38.86
CA ARG A 25 -13.60 -9.17 39.73
C ARG A 25 -12.74 -9.39 40.98
N SER A 26 -12.03 -8.34 41.41
CA SER A 26 -11.63 -8.17 42.81
C SER A 26 -12.00 -6.74 43.24
N PRO A 27 -12.67 -6.57 44.39
CA PRO A 27 -12.68 -5.31 45.12
C PRO A 27 -11.51 -5.31 46.12
N ASP A 28 -10.80 -4.19 46.23
CA ASP A 28 -10.45 -3.56 47.52
C ASP A 28 -9.53 -2.37 47.29
N GLN A 29 -9.96 -1.23 47.85
CA GLN A 29 -9.32 0.07 47.86
C GLN A 29 -8.85 0.37 49.28
N PRO A 30 -7.63 0.91 49.46
CA PRO A 30 -7.48 2.05 50.37
C PRO A 30 -6.55 3.16 49.82
N PRO A 31 -6.50 4.36 50.46
CA PRO A 31 -6.33 5.62 49.75
C PRO A 31 -4.91 6.21 49.71
N ALA A 32 -4.70 6.99 48.65
CA ALA A 32 -3.90 8.20 48.47
C ALA A 32 -2.59 8.41 49.26
N ALA A 33 -1.48 8.49 48.51
CA ALA A 33 -0.41 9.45 48.76
C ALA A 33 0.17 9.95 47.43
N ALA A 34 0.39 11.26 47.37
CA ALA A 34 0.82 12.04 46.22
C ALA A 34 2.26 11.70 45.77
N GLY A 35 2.52 11.84 44.48
CA GLY A 35 3.90 11.99 43.98
C GLY A 35 4.09 11.53 42.54
N SER A 36 4.63 12.43 41.74
CA SER A 36 5.27 12.20 40.43
C SER A 36 4.35 12.10 39.21
N ALA A 37 4.14 13.27 38.62
CA ALA A 37 3.86 13.41 37.19
C ALA A 37 4.99 12.75 36.39
N SER A 38 4.67 11.67 35.69
CA SER A 38 5.37 11.26 34.48
C SER A 38 4.35 11.24 33.36
N ALA A 39 4.42 12.28 32.52
CA ALA A 39 3.64 12.37 31.30
C ALA A 39 4.08 11.25 30.35
N GLN A 40 3.27 10.21 30.23
CA GLN A 40 3.32 9.31 29.09
C GLN A 40 2.61 10.00 27.91
N PRO A 41 3.25 10.14 26.74
CA PRO A 41 2.56 10.62 25.55
C PRO A 41 1.63 9.52 25.04
N SER A 42 0.33 9.69 25.30
CA SER A 42 -0.74 8.90 24.67
C SER A 42 -0.87 9.28 23.19
N ALA A 43 -0.03 8.69 22.34
CA ALA A 43 -0.05 8.89 20.89
C ALA A 43 -1.15 8.09 20.17
N THR A 44 -2.17 7.58 20.87
CA THR A 44 -3.19 6.69 20.27
C THR A 44 -4.58 7.35 20.13
N THR A 45 -4.83 8.49 20.77
CA THR A 45 -6.15 9.16 20.73
C THR A 45 -6.28 10.18 19.60
N SER A 46 -5.17 10.70 19.07
CA SER A 46 -5.20 11.74 18.03
C SER A 46 -5.74 11.23 16.70
N GLY A 47 -5.25 10.08 16.22
CA GLY A 47 -5.66 9.51 14.94
C GLY A 47 -7.12 9.06 14.90
N ALA A 48 -7.64 8.48 15.99
CA ALA A 48 -9.04 8.06 16.05
C ALA A 48 -10.03 9.24 16.04
N ARG A 49 -9.69 10.35 16.71
CA ARG A 49 -10.52 11.57 16.70
C ARG A 49 -10.45 12.29 15.35
N LEU A 50 -9.28 12.32 14.70
CA LEU A 50 -9.16 12.82 13.33
C LEU A 50 -9.99 12.00 12.34
N ARG A 51 -10.05 10.67 12.48
CA ARG A 51 -10.91 9.83 11.64
C ARG A 51 -12.40 10.08 11.83
N VAL A 52 -12.87 10.19 13.07
CA VAL A 52 -14.27 10.52 13.32
C VAL A 52 -14.59 11.91 12.78
N ALA A 53 -13.66 12.86 12.88
CA ALA A 53 -13.84 14.19 12.32
C ALA A 53 -13.78 14.22 10.78
N ALA A 54 -12.85 13.50 10.14
CA ALA A 54 -12.74 13.42 8.68
C ALA A 54 -13.90 12.63 8.05
N SER A 55 -14.33 11.55 8.70
CA SER A 55 -15.53 10.80 8.31
C SER A 55 -16.81 11.59 8.56
N ALA A 56 -16.92 12.33 9.68
CA ALA A 56 -18.06 13.20 9.96
C ALA A 56 -18.07 14.48 9.10
N ALA A 57 -16.91 14.92 8.61
CA ALA A 57 -16.77 16.00 7.64
C ALA A 57 -16.97 15.53 6.19
N GLY A 58 -17.20 14.24 5.96
CA GLY A 58 -17.47 13.68 4.62
C GLY A 58 -16.23 13.56 3.72
N VAL A 59 -15.02 13.59 4.28
CA VAL A 59 -13.76 13.60 3.51
C VAL A 59 -13.35 12.18 3.03
N ILE A 60 -13.86 11.13 3.67
CA ILE A 60 -13.59 9.73 3.29
C ILE A 60 -14.94 9.02 3.21
N ASP A 61 -15.33 8.49 2.05
CA ASP A 61 -16.55 7.68 1.89
C ASP A 61 -16.29 6.23 2.37
N PRO A 62 -16.79 5.83 3.56
CA PRO A 62 -16.45 4.52 4.13
C PRO A 62 -16.96 3.35 3.28
N MET A 63 -18.02 3.54 2.50
CA MET A 63 -18.56 2.50 1.64
C MET A 63 -17.63 2.23 0.46
N MET A 64 -17.16 3.29 -0.20
CA MET A 64 -16.24 3.15 -1.33
C MET A 64 -14.93 2.45 -0.94
N TRP A 65 -14.34 2.87 0.18
CA TRP A 65 -13.14 2.25 0.73
C TRP A 65 -13.38 0.78 1.16
N SER A 66 -14.58 0.45 1.63
CA SER A 66 -14.98 -0.93 1.96
C SER A 66 -15.10 -1.81 0.70
N HIS A 67 -15.65 -1.27 -0.40
CA HIS A 67 -15.69 -1.97 -1.68
C HIS A 67 -14.29 -2.19 -2.24
N ALA A 68 -13.46 -1.13 -2.33
CA ALA A 68 -12.08 -1.21 -2.79
C ALA A 68 -11.21 -2.16 -1.96
N ARG A 69 -11.51 -2.36 -0.67
CA ARG A 69 -10.83 -3.34 0.18
C ARG A 69 -10.91 -4.77 -0.35
N LYS A 70 -11.98 -5.12 -1.08
CA LYS A 70 -12.16 -6.45 -1.71
C LYS A 70 -11.20 -6.67 -2.87
N GLY A 71 -10.61 -5.60 -3.40
CA GLY A 71 -9.54 -5.65 -4.40
C GLY A 71 -10.03 -5.88 -5.83
N ASP A 72 -11.32 -5.72 -6.11
CA ASP A 72 -11.79 -5.70 -7.49
C ASP A 72 -11.35 -4.41 -8.19
N VAL A 73 -10.96 -4.56 -9.46
CA VAL A 73 -10.37 -3.47 -10.26
C VAL A 73 -11.34 -2.31 -10.41
N GLU A 74 -12.63 -2.58 -10.61
CA GLU A 74 -13.65 -1.55 -10.80
C GLU A 74 -13.82 -0.67 -9.55
N SER A 75 -13.84 -1.25 -8.36
CA SER A 75 -13.90 -0.48 -7.10
C SER A 75 -12.62 0.30 -6.85
N LEU A 76 -11.45 -0.24 -7.20
CA LEU A 76 -10.17 0.48 -7.09
C LEU A 76 -10.10 1.67 -8.05
N GLN A 77 -10.58 1.50 -9.28
CA GLN A 77 -10.69 2.60 -10.26
C GLN A 77 -11.68 3.66 -9.81
N THR A 78 -12.85 3.24 -9.32
CA THR A 78 -13.86 4.17 -8.77
C THR A 78 -13.28 4.98 -7.63
N LEU A 79 -12.57 4.32 -6.71
CA LEU A 79 -11.89 4.99 -5.61
C LEU A 79 -10.82 5.97 -6.09
N ALA A 80 -10.02 5.58 -7.09
CA ALA A 80 -8.97 6.42 -7.63
C ALA A 80 -9.49 7.70 -8.31
N VAL A 81 -10.61 7.59 -9.03
CA VAL A 81 -11.30 8.73 -9.63
C VAL A 81 -11.89 9.66 -8.55
N HIS A 82 -12.47 9.08 -7.50
CA HIS A 82 -13.10 9.84 -6.42
C HIS A 82 -12.09 10.62 -5.57
N GLU A 83 -11.03 9.97 -5.12
CA GLU A 83 -10.04 10.56 -4.19
C GLU A 83 -8.94 11.35 -4.93
N GLY A 84 -8.63 10.96 -6.17
CA GLY A 84 -7.46 11.46 -6.90
C GLY A 84 -6.14 10.96 -6.30
N ALA A 85 -5.03 11.24 -7.01
CA ALA A 85 -3.69 10.81 -6.57
C ALA A 85 -3.32 11.35 -5.19
N SER A 86 -3.51 12.65 -4.95
CA SER A 86 -3.15 13.31 -3.68
C SER A 86 -3.99 12.82 -2.51
N GLY A 87 -5.31 12.64 -2.69
CA GLY A 87 -6.19 12.12 -1.64
C GLY A 87 -5.84 10.69 -1.23
N LEU A 88 -5.48 9.84 -2.19
CA LEU A 88 -4.98 8.49 -1.91
C LEU A 88 -3.67 8.52 -1.12
N VAL A 89 -2.72 9.42 -1.46
CA VAL A 89 -1.45 9.56 -0.74
C VAL A 89 -1.70 10.01 0.70
N GLU A 90 -2.56 11.01 0.90
CA GLU A 90 -2.92 11.49 2.22
C GLU A 90 -3.56 10.38 3.06
N ALA A 91 -4.54 9.66 2.51
CA ALA A 91 -5.20 8.55 3.20
C ALA A 91 -4.20 7.44 3.60
N ALA A 92 -3.23 7.15 2.73
CA ALA A 92 -2.20 6.14 2.96
C ALA A 92 -1.22 6.51 4.09
N GLU A 93 -0.91 7.81 4.23
CA GLU A 93 -0.06 8.35 5.28
C GLU A 93 -0.79 8.45 6.62
N VAL A 94 -2.04 8.94 6.60
CA VAL A 94 -2.85 9.17 7.81
C VAL A 94 -3.33 7.84 8.43
N ASP A 95 -3.64 6.84 7.60
CA ASP A 95 -4.25 5.59 8.05
C ASP A 95 -3.56 4.34 7.48
N ALA A 96 -2.75 3.68 8.33
CA ALA A 96 -2.09 2.41 8.00
C ALA A 96 -3.05 1.28 7.56
N SER A 97 -4.31 1.30 7.99
CA SER A 97 -5.33 0.30 7.61
C SER A 97 -5.97 0.56 6.24
N LEU A 98 -5.81 1.77 5.70
CA LEU A 98 -6.21 2.16 4.35
C LEU A 98 -5.05 2.08 3.36
N ARG A 99 -3.82 2.26 3.84
CA ARG A 99 -2.59 2.23 3.04
C ARG A 99 -2.51 1.13 1.97
N PRO A 100 -2.71 -0.17 2.27
CA PRO A 100 -2.63 -1.19 1.23
C PRO A 100 -3.73 -1.06 0.17
N ILE A 101 -4.88 -0.47 0.50
CA ILE A 101 -5.96 -0.18 -0.46
C ILE A 101 -5.57 1.03 -1.31
N ALA A 102 -5.09 2.09 -0.66
CA ALA A 102 -4.68 3.32 -1.31
C ALA A 102 -3.54 3.07 -2.32
N ILE A 103 -2.52 2.30 -1.93
CA ILE A 103 -1.42 1.90 -2.82
C ILE A 103 -1.94 1.20 -4.07
N ARG A 104 -2.87 0.25 -3.92
CA ARG A 104 -3.46 -0.44 -5.08
C ARG A 104 -4.30 0.49 -5.95
N ALA A 105 -5.07 1.40 -5.34
CA ALA A 105 -5.89 2.37 -6.07
C ALA A 105 -5.02 3.39 -6.83
N MET A 106 -3.84 3.75 -6.31
CA MET A 106 -2.91 4.67 -6.96
C MET A 106 -2.46 4.21 -8.36
N ALA A 107 -2.50 2.90 -8.65
CA ALA A 107 -2.27 2.36 -9.99
C ALA A 107 -3.26 2.89 -11.04
N TYR A 108 -4.44 3.32 -10.60
CA TYR A 108 -5.54 3.77 -11.45
C TYR A 108 -5.76 5.29 -11.39
N ALA A 109 -5.07 6.00 -10.49
CA ALA A 109 -5.19 7.45 -10.40
C ALA A 109 -4.61 8.13 -11.66
N GLU A 110 -5.25 9.20 -12.11
CA GLU A 110 -4.77 9.99 -13.24
C GLU A 110 -3.45 10.70 -12.89
N GLY A 111 -2.65 11.00 -13.92
CA GLY A 111 -1.36 11.68 -13.74
C GLY A 111 -0.25 10.79 -13.14
N TRP A 112 0.76 11.46 -12.59
CA TRP A 112 1.96 10.86 -12.00
C TRP A 112 2.30 11.36 -10.59
N ALA A 113 1.51 12.28 -10.01
CA ALA A 113 1.72 12.85 -8.68
C ALA A 113 1.98 11.84 -7.55
N GLN A 114 1.41 10.63 -7.63
CA GLN A 114 1.57 9.53 -6.67
C GLN A 114 2.88 8.73 -6.84
N THR A 115 3.60 8.91 -7.95
CA THR A 115 4.79 8.12 -8.28
C THR A 115 5.90 8.23 -7.23
N PRO A 116 6.25 9.43 -6.71
CA PRO A 116 7.24 9.55 -5.64
C PRO A 116 6.88 8.77 -4.39
N TYR A 117 5.60 8.81 -3.99
CA TYR A 117 5.10 8.06 -2.85
C TYR A 117 5.29 6.55 -3.04
N LEU A 118 4.82 6.01 -4.17
CA LEU A 118 4.96 4.59 -4.48
C LEU A 118 6.43 4.16 -4.55
N ALA A 119 7.30 4.97 -5.15
CA ALA A 119 8.73 4.67 -5.25
C ALA A 119 9.42 4.65 -3.88
N ARG A 120 9.09 5.58 -2.97
CA ARG A 120 9.58 5.56 -1.58
C ARG A 120 9.11 4.33 -0.83
N ARG A 121 7.82 3.97 -0.91
CA ARG A 121 7.30 2.75 -0.27
C ARG A 121 7.97 1.50 -0.83
N ALA A 122 8.19 1.41 -2.14
CA ALA A 122 8.94 0.33 -2.76
C ALA A 122 10.38 0.21 -2.21
N ALA A 123 11.06 1.34 -1.97
CA ALA A 123 12.42 1.35 -1.47
C ALA A 123 12.52 1.04 0.04
N GLU A 124 11.64 1.60 0.85
CA GLU A 124 11.81 1.69 2.30
C GLU A 124 10.91 0.75 3.10
N ALA A 125 9.76 0.34 2.56
CA ALA A 125 8.81 -0.49 3.28
C ALA A 125 9.24 -1.96 3.36
N ASP A 126 8.52 -2.73 4.18
CA ASP A 126 8.62 -4.19 4.24
C ASP A 126 8.31 -4.84 2.88
N ASP A 127 8.58 -6.14 2.77
CA ASP A 127 8.49 -6.86 1.49
C ASP A 127 7.06 -6.93 0.92
N ASP A 128 6.04 -6.99 1.78
CA ASP A 128 4.65 -7.09 1.34
C ASP A 128 4.17 -5.74 0.79
N GLU A 129 4.46 -4.66 1.52
CA GLU A 129 4.07 -3.33 1.08
C GLU A 129 4.90 -2.84 -0.11
N ALA A 130 6.20 -3.16 -0.15
CA ALA A 130 7.04 -2.85 -1.30
C ALA A 130 6.57 -3.59 -2.56
N ARG A 131 6.07 -4.82 -2.43
CA ARG A 131 5.46 -5.55 -3.55
C ARG A 131 4.20 -4.84 -4.05
N LEU A 132 3.28 -4.47 -3.15
CA LEU A 132 2.08 -3.72 -3.53
C LEU A 132 2.42 -2.42 -4.25
N ALA A 133 3.41 -1.68 -3.76
CA ALA A 133 3.86 -0.44 -4.38
C ALA A 133 4.43 -0.69 -5.79
N LEU A 134 5.30 -1.68 -5.95
CA LEU A 134 5.91 -2.00 -7.25
C LEU A 134 4.89 -2.53 -8.27
N ASP A 135 3.96 -3.38 -7.84
CA ASP A 135 2.84 -3.86 -8.68
C ASP A 135 2.01 -2.67 -9.16
N SER A 136 1.75 -1.71 -8.27
CA SER A 136 0.96 -0.51 -8.59
C SER A 136 1.68 0.44 -9.55
N VAL A 137 2.99 0.63 -9.39
CA VAL A 137 3.83 1.38 -10.35
C VAL A 137 3.86 0.67 -11.70
N HIS A 138 3.98 -0.65 -11.72
CA HIS A 138 3.99 -1.42 -12.96
C HIS A 138 2.69 -1.25 -13.75
N GLU A 139 1.56 -1.40 -13.06
CA GLU A 139 0.22 -1.18 -13.64
C GLU A 139 0.06 0.27 -14.11
N LEU A 140 0.47 1.24 -13.29
CA LEU A 140 0.46 2.67 -13.63
C LEU A 140 1.23 2.95 -14.92
N ALA A 141 2.42 2.36 -15.05
CA ALA A 141 3.32 2.51 -16.18
C ALA A 141 2.85 1.79 -17.45
N ALA A 142 2.07 0.72 -17.31
CA ALA A 142 1.50 -0.03 -18.43
C ALA A 142 0.33 0.70 -19.11
N ARG A 143 -0.23 1.75 -18.49
CA ARG A 143 -1.37 2.50 -19.03
C ARG A 143 -1.03 3.22 -20.33
N ARG A 144 -2.05 3.38 -21.19
CA ARG A 144 -1.90 4.15 -22.42
C ARG A 144 -1.59 5.61 -22.08
N ARG A 145 -0.53 6.15 -22.68
CA ARG A 145 -0.10 7.54 -22.49
C ARG A 145 -1.19 8.50 -23.00
N THR A 146 -1.64 9.39 -22.14
CA THR A 146 -2.45 10.57 -22.45
C THR A 146 -1.58 11.82 -22.45
N ASN A 147 -2.10 12.95 -22.94
CA ASN A 147 -1.44 14.24 -22.72
C ASN A 147 -1.65 14.59 -21.24
N VAL A 148 -0.58 14.56 -20.46
CA VAL A 148 -0.55 14.84 -19.02
C VAL A 148 -0.13 16.29 -18.78
N ASP A 149 -0.54 16.88 -17.65
CA ASP A 149 -0.17 18.25 -17.28
C ASP A 149 1.35 18.41 -17.07
N VAL A 150 1.85 19.62 -17.24
CA VAL A 150 3.25 20.00 -16.97
C VAL A 150 3.58 19.85 -15.49
N GLU A 151 2.60 20.06 -14.61
CA GLU A 151 2.77 19.94 -13.16
C GLU A 151 3.29 18.54 -12.79
N ASP A 152 2.77 17.48 -13.39
CA ASP A 152 3.17 16.07 -13.13
C ASP A 152 4.60 15.70 -13.57
N VAL A 153 5.30 16.56 -14.35
CA VAL A 153 6.62 16.21 -14.90
C VAL A 153 7.68 16.13 -13.81
N GLU A 154 7.58 16.97 -12.78
CA GLU A 154 8.54 17.00 -11.67
C GLU A 154 8.38 15.77 -10.76
N GLU A 155 7.15 15.42 -10.38
CA GLU A 155 6.84 14.23 -9.57
C GLU A 155 7.17 12.95 -10.34
N LEU A 156 6.91 12.93 -11.65
CA LEU A 156 7.34 11.83 -12.49
C LEU A 156 8.87 11.70 -12.47
N ALA A 157 9.61 12.80 -12.67
CA ALA A 157 11.07 12.77 -12.65
C ALA A 157 11.62 12.30 -11.29
N GLU A 158 11.07 12.79 -10.18
CA GLU A 158 11.42 12.36 -8.82
C GLU A 158 11.15 10.86 -8.64
N GLY A 159 9.93 10.41 -8.95
CA GLY A 159 9.53 9.01 -8.83
C GLY A 159 10.43 8.07 -9.65
N CYS A 160 10.80 8.47 -10.86
CA CYS A 160 11.71 7.69 -11.70
C CYS A 160 13.14 7.70 -11.16
N GLY A 161 13.63 8.83 -10.64
CA GLY A 161 14.93 8.90 -9.96
C GLY A 161 15.03 7.92 -8.79
N LEU A 162 13.97 7.84 -7.96
CA LEU A 162 13.88 6.90 -6.85
C LEU A 162 13.85 5.45 -7.31
N LEU A 163 13.09 5.12 -8.37
CA LEU A 163 13.06 3.78 -8.93
C LEU A 163 14.39 3.36 -9.57
N ILE A 164 15.12 4.30 -10.21
CA ILE A 164 16.47 4.04 -10.74
C ILE A 164 17.43 3.75 -9.59
N ALA A 165 17.39 4.55 -8.53
CA ALA A 165 18.20 4.33 -7.33
C ALA A 165 17.89 2.95 -6.72
N LEU A 166 16.62 2.59 -6.58
CA LEU A 166 16.19 1.26 -6.12
C LEU A 166 16.69 0.13 -7.03
N GLY A 167 16.66 0.32 -8.35
CA GLY A 167 17.17 -0.64 -9.31
C GLY A 167 18.68 -0.88 -9.19
N LYS A 168 19.44 0.15 -8.79
CA LYS A 168 20.92 0.11 -8.61
C LYS A 168 21.35 -0.36 -7.22
N ASP A 169 20.43 -0.41 -6.26
CA ASP A 169 20.75 -0.71 -4.86
C ASP A 169 21.13 -2.19 -4.66
N GLY A 170 22.42 -2.45 -4.48
CA GLY A 170 22.97 -3.79 -4.26
C GLY A 170 22.42 -4.50 -3.03
N ASP A 171 21.96 -3.75 -2.03
CA ASP A 171 21.52 -4.26 -0.72
C ASP A 171 20.05 -4.69 -0.75
N LYS A 172 19.28 -4.28 -1.76
CA LYS A 172 17.88 -4.66 -1.90
C LYS A 172 17.73 -6.04 -2.58
N PRO A 173 16.71 -6.83 -2.20
CA PRO A 173 16.44 -8.11 -2.83
C PRO A 173 16.31 -7.99 -4.35
N ARG A 174 16.90 -8.93 -5.09
CA ARG A 174 16.90 -8.91 -6.57
C ARG A 174 15.50 -8.74 -7.16
N TRP A 175 14.48 -9.38 -6.59
CA TRP A 175 13.09 -9.28 -7.08
C TRP A 175 12.57 -7.83 -7.06
N ARG A 176 12.91 -7.07 -6.01
CA ARG A 176 12.48 -5.69 -5.79
C ARG A 176 13.10 -4.77 -6.85
N ARG A 177 14.40 -4.94 -7.09
CA ARG A 177 15.14 -4.20 -8.12
C ARG A 177 14.66 -4.51 -9.53
N VAL A 178 14.52 -5.79 -9.86
CA VAL A 178 14.03 -6.24 -11.18
C VAL A 178 12.64 -5.68 -11.47
N HIS A 179 11.75 -5.65 -10.47
CA HIS A 179 10.41 -5.09 -10.65
C HIS A 179 10.47 -3.59 -10.94
N ALA A 180 11.24 -2.81 -10.17
CA ALA A 180 11.42 -1.38 -10.40
C ALA A 180 11.91 -1.09 -11.83
N ILE A 181 12.90 -1.85 -12.30
CA ILE A 181 13.45 -1.73 -13.66
C ILE A 181 12.42 -2.06 -14.74
N ARG A 182 11.60 -3.10 -14.54
CA ARG A 182 10.53 -3.46 -15.48
C ARG A 182 9.50 -2.35 -15.63
N ALA A 183 9.10 -1.73 -14.51
CA ALA A 183 8.18 -0.60 -14.56
C ALA A 183 8.81 0.61 -15.27
N LEU A 184 10.05 0.97 -14.91
CA LEU A 184 10.80 2.09 -15.51
C LEU A 184 10.86 2.05 -17.04
N ARG A 185 10.99 0.86 -17.63
CA ARG A 185 11.04 0.70 -19.11
C ARG A 185 9.75 1.05 -19.83
N MET A 186 8.63 1.04 -19.12
CA MET A 186 7.32 1.43 -19.66
C MET A 186 7.04 2.91 -19.39
N MET A 187 7.75 3.52 -18.43
CA MET A 187 7.59 4.91 -18.06
C MET A 187 8.32 5.85 -19.03
N PRO A 188 7.86 7.11 -19.16
CA PRO A 188 8.41 8.02 -20.17
C PRO A 188 9.63 8.82 -19.73
N CYS A 189 10.17 8.54 -18.55
CA CYS A 189 11.13 9.38 -17.82
C CYS A 189 12.61 8.95 -17.92
N PRO A 190 13.04 7.68 -17.78
CA PRO A 190 14.46 7.38 -17.86
C PRO A 190 14.95 7.43 -19.30
N LYS A 191 16.16 7.93 -19.51
CA LYS A 191 16.88 7.60 -20.72
C LYS A 191 17.28 6.12 -20.67
N PRO A 192 17.20 5.37 -21.78
CA PRO A 192 17.53 3.95 -21.77
C PRO A 192 18.91 3.62 -21.17
N GLU A 193 19.89 4.51 -21.33
CA GLU A 193 21.24 4.38 -20.77
C GLU A 193 21.32 4.44 -19.24
N ASP A 194 20.33 5.02 -18.57
CA ASP A 194 20.33 5.17 -17.10
C ASP A 194 19.83 3.90 -16.38
N ILE A 195 19.21 2.97 -17.13
CA ILE A 195 18.58 1.75 -16.65
C ILE A 195 19.62 0.60 -16.62
N PRO A 196 19.96 0.04 -15.44
CA PRO A 196 20.80 -1.15 -15.33
C PRO A 196 20.30 -2.32 -16.19
N SER A 197 21.17 -2.86 -17.05
CA SER A 197 20.88 -3.99 -17.95
C SER A 197 21.30 -5.35 -17.38
N ASP A 198 22.09 -5.38 -16.31
CA ASP A 198 22.53 -6.60 -15.63
C ASP A 198 21.38 -7.38 -14.97
N LEU A 199 20.24 -6.70 -14.75
CA LEU A 199 19.03 -7.26 -14.15
C LEU A 199 18.06 -7.84 -15.19
N ASP A 200 18.44 -7.86 -16.47
CA ASP A 200 17.62 -8.42 -17.54
C ASP A 200 17.55 -9.94 -17.51
N ALA A 201 16.42 -10.47 -17.97
CA ALA A 201 16.29 -11.90 -18.20
C ALA A 201 17.31 -12.32 -19.27
N LYS A 202 18.15 -13.30 -18.92
CA LYS A 202 19.02 -13.98 -19.88
C LYS A 202 18.27 -15.12 -20.54
#